data_AF-A0A8T4DAS3-F1
#
_entry.id   AF-A0A8T4DAS3-F1
#
_cell.length_a   1.000
_cell.length_b   1.000
_cell.length_c   1.000
_cell.angle_alpha   90.00
_cell.angle_beta   90.00
_cell.angle_gamma   90.00
#
_symmetry.space_group_name_H-M   'P 1'
#
loop_
_entity.id
_entity.type
_entity.pdbx_description
1 polymer ?
#
loop_
_entity_poly.entity_id
_entity_poly.type
_entity_poly.pdbx_seq_one_letter_code
_entity_poly.pdbx_strand_id
1 'polypeptide(L)'
;MKKTALALTSIMGLCLTIIGIQLLPLTNANFMLFYDLPTKPDTNPPLVTLHLPTQNQTFTSQNITLSFTVIKPETWIIPSKGKFVNGSEIYYVLGNITSFHYEVDEVKSENIAVQDISTVYLANPQRTLSFSINLTLPEGYHKLCVGVEGETIYRQGSVMDPFLSNMVQGVSEVVNFTITKPPEPFPTAFVLTTSVASVAVIGAGLLVYFKKRKH
;
A
#
# COMPACT_ATOMS: atom_id res chain seq x y z
N MET A 1 14.23 73.35 -9.22
CA MET A 1 13.96 72.39 -8.12
C MET A 1 12.47 72.00 -8.04
N LYS A 2 11.85 71.47 -9.12
CA LYS A 2 10.40 71.15 -9.12
C LYS A 2 10.02 69.79 -9.74
N LYS A 3 10.98 69.01 -10.24
CA LYS A 3 10.70 67.73 -10.93
C LYS A 3 11.05 66.48 -10.10
N THR A 4 11.85 66.61 -9.05
CA THR A 4 12.25 65.50 -8.17
C THR A 4 11.30 65.28 -6.99
N ALA A 5 10.59 66.32 -6.54
CA ALA A 5 9.65 66.22 -5.42
C ALA A 5 8.36 65.45 -5.77
N LEU A 6 7.98 65.37 -7.05
CA LEU A 6 6.73 64.76 -7.50
C LEU A 6 6.87 63.25 -7.76
N ALA A 7 8.10 62.76 -8.00
CA ALA A 7 8.37 61.33 -8.16
C ALA A 7 8.39 60.59 -6.81
N LEU A 8 8.82 61.26 -5.74
CA LEU A 8 8.92 60.66 -4.41
C LEU A 8 7.54 60.43 -3.75
N THR A 9 6.59 61.33 -3.97
CA THR A 9 5.22 61.21 -3.45
C THR A 9 4.43 60.08 -4.12
N SER A 10 4.67 59.82 -5.41
CA SER A 10 3.99 58.74 -6.14
C SER A 10 4.47 57.34 -5.72
N ILE A 11 5.75 57.19 -5.38
CA ILE A 11 6.30 55.91 -4.90
C ILE A 11 5.80 55.61 -3.48
N MET A 12 5.69 56.64 -2.61
CA MET A 12 5.21 56.45 -1.24
C MET A 12 3.70 56.17 -1.18
N GLY A 13 2.90 56.72 -2.11
CA GLY A 13 1.48 56.37 -2.26
C GLY A 13 1.26 54.94 -2.74
N LEU A 14 2.12 54.41 -3.62
CA LEU A 14 2.03 53.03 -4.11
C LEU A 14 2.43 51.99 -3.05
N CYS A 15 3.37 52.33 -2.15
CA CYS A 15 3.72 51.45 -1.03
C CYS A 15 2.59 51.35 0.02
N LEU A 16 1.76 52.40 0.19
CA LEU A 16 0.66 52.37 1.15
C LEU A 16 -0.57 51.60 0.64
N THR A 17 -0.78 51.50 -0.69
CA THR A 17 -1.87 50.68 -1.25
C THR A 17 -1.56 49.19 -1.29
N ILE A 18 -0.28 48.80 -1.32
CA ILE A 18 0.14 47.39 -1.24
C ILE A 18 -0.07 46.82 0.17
N ILE A 19 -0.03 47.67 1.21
CA ILE A 19 -0.27 47.23 2.61
C ILE A 19 -1.77 47.12 2.91
N GLY A 20 -2.64 47.83 2.18
CA GLY A 20 -4.08 47.90 2.45
C GLY A 20 -4.92 46.70 2.04
N ILE A 21 -4.40 45.76 1.23
CA ILE A 21 -5.18 44.62 0.70
C ILE A 21 -4.86 43.30 1.44
N GLN A 22 -3.85 43.25 2.31
CA GLN A 22 -3.48 42.00 3.00
C GLN A 22 -3.92 41.89 4.46
N LEU A 23 -4.61 42.91 5.00
CA LEU A 23 -5.35 42.75 6.26
C LEU A 23 -6.74 42.16 5.97
N LEU A 24 -6.76 40.93 5.46
CA LEU A 24 -7.88 40.04 5.72
C LEU A 24 -8.09 40.03 7.25
N PRO A 25 -9.32 40.16 7.75
CA PRO A 25 -9.58 40.25 9.17
C PRO A 25 -9.06 39.00 9.88
N LEU A 26 -7.88 39.12 10.49
CA LEU A 26 -7.29 38.16 11.44
C LEU A 26 -8.17 38.01 12.71
N THR A 27 -9.30 38.71 12.81
CA THR A 27 -10.28 38.54 13.88
C THR A 27 -11.05 37.21 13.81
N ASN A 28 -10.82 36.39 12.78
CA ASN A 28 -11.27 34.99 12.73
C ASN A 28 -10.14 33.96 12.98
N ALA A 29 -8.93 34.38 13.36
CA ALA A 29 -7.76 33.51 13.46
C ALA A 29 -7.65 32.71 14.78
N ASN A 30 -8.71 32.63 15.57
CA ASN A 30 -8.85 31.58 16.58
C ASN A 30 -9.86 30.55 16.05
N PHE A 31 -9.48 29.86 14.97
CA PHE A 31 -10.13 28.59 14.60
C PHE A 31 -9.68 27.53 15.61
N MET A 32 -10.02 27.76 16.88
CA MET A 32 -9.92 26.77 17.93
C MET A 32 -11.06 25.81 17.65
N LEU A 33 -10.80 24.86 16.77
CA LEU A 33 -11.72 23.79 16.49
C LEU A 33 -11.95 23.05 17.80
N PHE A 34 -13.13 23.23 18.39
CA PHE A 34 -13.54 22.48 19.56
C PHE A 34 -13.84 21.05 19.11
N TYR A 35 -12.93 20.15 19.42
CA TYR A 35 -13.03 18.73 19.07
C TYR A 35 -13.52 17.91 20.25
N ASP A 36 -14.42 16.97 19.98
CA ASP A 36 -14.69 15.87 20.89
C ASP A 36 -13.73 14.73 20.52
N LEU A 37 -12.45 14.89 20.83
CA LEU A 37 -11.48 13.79 20.68
C LEU A 37 -11.82 12.67 21.67
N PRO A 38 -11.55 11.40 21.33
CA PRO A 38 -11.74 10.31 22.26
C PRO A 38 -10.94 10.54 23.54
N THR A 39 -11.61 10.35 24.68
CA THR A 39 -10.97 10.45 25.99
C THR A 39 -10.34 9.14 26.46
N LYS A 40 -10.54 8.08 25.68
CA LYS A 40 -10.02 6.74 25.92
C LYS A 40 -9.30 6.26 24.67
N PRO A 41 -8.26 5.42 24.84
CA PRO A 41 -7.59 4.81 23.71
C PRO A 41 -8.56 3.94 22.92
N ASP A 42 -8.43 4.00 21.60
CA ASP A 42 -9.09 3.04 20.72
C ASP A 42 -8.26 1.75 20.69
N THR A 43 -8.90 0.63 21.00
CA THR A 43 -8.30 -0.70 21.06
C THR A 43 -8.78 -1.62 19.93
N ASN A 44 -9.58 -1.12 18.99
CA ASN A 44 -10.04 -1.91 17.85
C ASN A 44 -8.85 -2.16 16.92
N PRO A 45 -8.53 -3.45 16.63
CA PRO A 45 -7.41 -3.77 15.76
C PRO A 45 -7.79 -3.52 14.29
N PRO A 46 -6.81 -3.19 13.42
CA PRO A 46 -7.05 -3.17 11.99
C PRO A 46 -7.33 -4.58 11.46
N LEU A 47 -8.20 -4.68 10.45
CA LEU A 47 -8.50 -5.94 9.77
C LEU A 47 -7.44 -6.18 8.68
N VAL A 48 -6.79 -7.35 8.72
CA VAL A 48 -5.76 -7.74 7.76
C VAL A 48 -6.28 -8.90 6.91
N THR A 49 -6.35 -8.71 5.60
CA THR A 49 -6.88 -9.71 4.67
C THR A 49 -5.81 -10.12 3.67
N LEU A 50 -5.40 -11.38 3.70
CA LEU A 50 -4.51 -11.97 2.69
C LEU A 50 -5.25 -12.18 1.37
N HIS A 51 -4.61 -11.84 0.26
CA HIS A 51 -5.10 -12.08 -1.10
C HIS A 51 -4.27 -13.11 -1.85
N LEU A 52 -2.95 -13.08 -1.66
CA LEU A 52 -2.02 -14.07 -2.17
C LEU A 52 -0.93 -14.32 -1.13
N PRO A 53 -0.50 -15.58 -0.93
CA PRO A 53 -1.14 -16.81 -1.40
C PRO A 53 -2.56 -17.00 -0.82
N THR A 54 -3.36 -17.89 -1.42
CA THR A 54 -4.66 -18.34 -0.89
C THR A 54 -4.56 -19.74 -0.28
N GLN A 55 -5.56 -20.11 0.53
CA GLN A 55 -5.59 -21.41 1.21
C GLN A 55 -5.49 -22.59 0.23
N ASN A 56 -4.55 -23.48 0.50
CA ASN A 56 -4.20 -24.68 -0.28
C ASN A 56 -3.76 -24.40 -1.72
N GLN A 57 -3.31 -23.17 -2.03
CA GLN A 57 -2.75 -22.84 -3.34
C GLN A 57 -1.42 -23.57 -3.58
N THR A 58 -1.16 -23.99 -4.82
CA THR A 58 0.12 -24.58 -5.21
C THR A 58 0.83 -23.67 -6.22
N PHE A 59 2.12 -23.41 -5.99
CA PHE A 59 2.99 -22.65 -6.88
C PHE A 59 4.06 -23.55 -7.48
N THR A 60 4.43 -23.28 -8.74
CA THR A 60 5.56 -23.93 -9.43
C THR A 60 6.84 -23.10 -9.40
N SER A 61 6.78 -21.90 -8.80
CA SER A 61 7.89 -20.95 -8.67
C SER A 61 8.21 -20.76 -7.19
N GLN A 62 9.50 -20.72 -6.85
CA GLN A 62 9.99 -20.36 -5.52
C GLN A 62 9.80 -18.87 -5.22
N ASN A 63 9.65 -18.04 -6.25
CA ASN A 63 9.32 -16.63 -6.12
C ASN A 63 7.80 -16.47 -6.18
N ILE A 64 7.19 -16.11 -5.06
CA ILE A 64 5.76 -15.84 -4.94
C ILE A 64 5.53 -14.41 -4.50
N THR A 65 4.37 -13.86 -4.83
CA THR A 65 3.96 -12.53 -4.35
C THR A 65 3.03 -12.70 -3.17
N LEU A 66 3.40 -12.11 -2.03
CA LEU A 66 2.51 -11.85 -0.91
C LEU A 66 1.75 -10.56 -1.19
N SER A 67 0.42 -10.64 -1.25
CA SER A 67 -0.47 -9.50 -1.44
C SER A 67 -1.55 -9.51 -0.35
N PHE A 68 -1.78 -8.37 0.28
CA PHE A 68 -2.76 -8.23 1.34
C PHE A 68 -3.30 -6.80 1.44
N THR A 69 -4.45 -6.66 2.12
CA THR A 69 -5.03 -5.38 2.48
C THR A 69 -5.13 -5.22 3.99
N VAL A 70 -5.03 -3.97 4.42
CA VAL A 70 -5.25 -3.55 5.80
C VAL A 70 -6.38 -2.54 5.80
N ILE A 71 -7.43 -2.81 6.58
CA ILE A 71 -8.59 -1.93 6.72
C ILE A 71 -8.59 -1.34 8.12
N LYS A 72 -8.47 -0.01 8.20
CA LYS A 72 -8.57 0.74 9.46
C LYS A 72 -9.99 0.63 10.04
N PRO A 73 -10.15 0.46 11.37
CA PRO A 73 -11.43 0.56 12.04
C PRO A 73 -12.13 1.90 11.77
N GLU A 74 -13.46 1.91 11.80
CA GLU A 74 -14.25 3.13 11.61
C GLU A 74 -13.98 4.16 12.71
N THR A 75 -13.73 3.68 13.92
CA THR A 75 -13.45 4.51 15.09
C THR A 75 -12.12 5.28 15.00
N TRP A 76 -11.24 4.89 14.07
CA TRP A 76 -10.01 5.65 13.78
C TRP A 76 -10.27 6.89 12.94
N ILE A 77 -11.48 7.07 12.43
CA ILE A 77 -11.86 8.21 11.61
C ILE A 77 -13.10 8.85 12.21
N ILE A 78 -12.95 10.08 12.72
CA ILE A 78 -14.09 10.81 13.26
C ILE A 78 -14.43 12.01 12.38
N PRO A 79 -15.72 12.25 12.07
CA PRO A 79 -16.12 13.49 11.45
C PRO A 79 -15.91 14.65 12.42
N SER A 80 -15.41 15.76 11.89
CA SER A 80 -15.37 17.04 12.58
C SER A 80 -16.77 17.60 12.75
N LYS A 81 -17.01 18.33 13.84
CA LYS A 81 -18.18 19.21 13.96
C LYS A 81 -18.13 20.39 12.98
N GLY A 82 -16.94 20.76 12.53
CA GLY A 82 -16.73 21.83 11.56
C GLY A 82 -16.93 21.37 10.12
N LYS A 83 -17.39 22.30 9.28
CA LYS A 83 -17.40 22.16 7.82
C LYS A 83 -16.52 23.24 7.20
N PHE A 84 -15.96 22.97 6.03
CA PHE A 84 -15.31 24.01 5.23
C PHE A 84 -16.33 25.02 4.71
N VAL A 85 -15.84 26.17 4.23
CA VAL A 85 -16.67 27.24 3.63
C VAL A 85 -17.52 26.72 2.47
N ASN A 86 -17.02 25.72 1.73
CA ASN A 86 -17.74 25.08 0.62
C ASN A 86 -18.75 24.00 1.08
N GLY A 87 -18.94 23.81 2.40
CA GLY A 87 -19.85 22.82 2.98
C GLY A 87 -19.28 21.41 3.12
N SER A 88 -18.03 21.16 2.68
CA SER A 88 -17.40 19.84 2.79
C SER A 88 -17.13 19.48 4.25
N GLU A 89 -17.34 18.21 4.59
CA GLU A 89 -17.01 17.66 5.90
C GLU A 89 -15.50 17.54 6.09
N ILE A 90 -15.06 17.82 7.32
CA ILE A 90 -13.68 17.59 7.75
C ILE A 90 -13.62 16.25 8.47
N TYR A 91 -12.61 15.44 8.21
CA TYR A 91 -12.38 14.19 8.93
C TYR A 91 -11.05 14.22 9.67
N TYR A 92 -11.00 13.64 10.87
CA TYR A 92 -9.77 13.39 11.61
C TYR A 92 -9.41 11.93 11.51
N VAL A 93 -8.17 11.65 11.10
CA VAL A 93 -7.59 10.32 11.19
C VAL A 93 -6.86 10.23 12.53
N LEU A 94 -7.48 9.50 13.46
CA LEU A 94 -6.99 9.26 14.80
C LEU A 94 -6.11 8.02 14.89
N GLY A 95 -5.97 7.23 13.83
CA GLY A 95 -5.11 6.07 13.86
C GLY A 95 -4.35 5.88 12.55
N ASN A 96 -3.10 5.43 12.68
CA ASN A 96 -2.19 5.18 11.57
C ASN A 96 -1.60 3.79 11.68
N ILE A 97 -1.38 3.16 10.53
CA ILE A 97 -0.59 1.94 10.41
C ILE A 97 0.89 2.34 10.40
N THR A 98 1.66 1.84 11.36
CA THR A 98 3.08 2.19 11.53
C THR A 98 3.99 1.20 10.81
N SER A 99 3.62 -0.08 10.85
CA SER A 99 4.45 -1.17 10.38
C SER A 99 3.63 -2.42 10.07
N PHE A 100 4.17 -3.29 9.24
CA PHE A 100 3.71 -4.67 9.14
C PHE A 100 4.89 -5.64 9.16
N HIS A 101 4.62 -6.89 9.46
CA HIS A 101 5.54 -8.01 9.32
C HIS A 101 4.77 -9.20 8.76
N TYR A 102 5.51 -10.17 8.23
CA TYR A 102 4.95 -11.47 7.87
C TYR A 102 5.70 -12.56 8.59
N GLU A 103 5.04 -13.70 8.78
CA GLU A 103 5.62 -14.88 9.41
C GLU A 103 5.43 -16.06 8.46
N VAL A 104 6.53 -16.69 8.07
CA VAL A 104 6.52 -17.90 7.24
C VAL A 104 7.13 -19.03 8.06
N ASP A 105 6.38 -20.11 8.25
CA ASP A 105 6.84 -21.30 9.00
C ASP A 105 7.44 -20.94 10.37
N GLU A 106 6.75 -20.10 11.13
CA GLU A 106 7.17 -19.64 12.47
C GLU A 106 8.40 -18.70 12.47
N VAL A 107 8.89 -18.32 11.28
CA VAL A 107 9.97 -17.34 11.11
C VAL A 107 9.38 -15.97 10.78
N LYS A 108 9.45 -15.06 11.76
CA LYS A 108 8.97 -13.69 11.64
C LYS A 108 9.97 -12.81 10.88
N SER A 109 9.47 -12.02 9.92
CA SER A 109 10.24 -10.99 9.23
C SER A 109 10.58 -9.81 10.15
N GLU A 110 11.53 -8.98 9.73
CA GLU A 110 11.65 -7.64 10.33
C GLU A 110 10.37 -6.82 10.10
N ASN A 111 10.15 -5.83 10.97
CA ASN A 111 9.06 -4.88 10.81
C ASN A 111 9.36 -3.95 9.62
N ILE A 112 8.45 -3.90 8.65
CA ILE A 112 8.52 -3.02 7.48
C ILE A 112 7.69 -1.78 7.79
N ALA A 113 8.34 -0.61 7.83
CA ALA A 113 7.69 0.65 8.12
C ALA A 113 6.70 1.04 7.01
N VAL A 114 5.54 1.57 7.41
CA VAL A 114 4.48 2.03 6.50
C VAL A 114 4.37 3.55 6.61
N GLN A 115 4.40 4.22 5.45
CA GLN A 115 4.12 5.65 5.38
C GLN A 115 2.60 5.87 5.28
N ASP A 116 1.90 5.65 6.38
CA ASP A 116 0.50 6.02 6.51
C ASP A 116 0.38 7.51 6.88
N ILE A 117 -0.70 8.14 6.46
CA ILE A 117 -0.88 9.58 6.65
C ILE A 117 -1.77 9.80 7.89
N SER A 118 -1.23 10.54 8.86
CA SER A 118 -1.93 10.96 10.09
C SER A 118 -2.25 12.45 10.05
N THR A 119 -3.31 12.84 9.35
CA THR A 119 -3.71 14.26 9.28
C THR A 119 -5.21 14.48 9.17
N VAL A 120 -5.60 15.75 9.21
CA VAL A 120 -6.95 16.26 8.96
C VAL A 120 -7.22 16.24 7.45
N TYR A 121 -8.32 15.62 7.03
CA TYR A 121 -8.68 15.50 5.63
C TYR A 121 -9.89 16.35 5.24
N LEU A 122 -9.83 16.83 4.00
CA LEU A 122 -10.89 17.54 3.28
C LEU A 122 -11.94 16.60 2.65
N ALA A 123 -11.70 15.29 2.69
CA ALA A 123 -12.53 14.26 2.06
C ALA A 123 -12.40 12.93 2.82
N ASN A 124 -13.32 11.99 2.54
CA ASN A 124 -13.39 10.66 3.16
C ASN A 124 -12.00 9.98 3.16
N PRO A 125 -11.33 9.88 4.32
CA PRO A 125 -9.93 9.46 4.37
C PRO A 125 -9.78 7.99 3.95
N GLN A 126 -8.64 7.68 3.35
CA GLN A 126 -8.36 6.33 2.89
C GLN A 126 -8.25 5.36 4.08
N ARG A 127 -9.18 4.40 4.13
CA ARG A 127 -9.25 3.34 5.15
C ARG A 127 -8.49 2.08 4.78
N THR A 128 -8.40 1.81 3.48
CA THR A 128 -7.83 0.58 2.95
C THR A 128 -6.43 0.84 2.42
N LEU A 129 -5.45 0.17 2.96
CA LEU A 129 -4.08 0.14 2.47
C LEU A 129 -3.84 -1.21 1.80
N SER A 130 -3.15 -1.21 0.66
CA SER A 130 -2.84 -2.42 -0.11
C SER A 130 -1.32 -2.57 -0.22
N PHE A 131 -0.83 -3.78 0.02
CA PHE A 131 0.59 -4.09 0.05
C PHE A 131 0.90 -5.27 -0.85
N SER A 132 2.11 -5.28 -1.40
CA SER A 132 2.61 -6.37 -2.24
C SER A 132 4.13 -6.50 -2.05
N ILE A 133 4.59 -7.70 -1.73
CA ILE A 133 6.01 -8.02 -1.55
C ILE A 133 6.32 -9.38 -2.19
N ASN A 134 7.50 -9.50 -2.79
CA ASN A 134 7.97 -10.77 -3.33
C ASN A 134 8.69 -11.56 -2.24
N LEU A 135 8.32 -12.83 -2.10
CA LEU A 135 8.95 -13.79 -1.20
C LEU A 135 9.66 -14.85 -2.03
N THR A 136 10.86 -15.25 -1.60
CA THR A 136 11.59 -16.37 -2.16
C THR A 136 11.63 -17.47 -1.11
N LEU A 137 10.95 -18.58 -1.38
CA LEU A 137 10.76 -19.68 -0.44
C LEU A 137 11.22 -21.01 -1.07
N PRO A 138 11.74 -21.95 -0.26
CA PRO A 138 12.14 -23.26 -0.77
C PRO A 138 10.92 -24.08 -1.23
N GLU A 139 11.16 -25.22 -1.88
CA GLU A 139 10.08 -26.18 -2.15
C GLU A 139 9.56 -26.78 -0.85
N GLY A 140 8.24 -26.97 -0.76
CA GLY A 140 7.63 -27.53 0.44
C GLY A 140 6.23 -26.99 0.72
N TYR A 141 5.72 -27.43 1.86
CA TYR A 141 4.49 -26.91 2.45
C TYR A 141 4.84 -25.75 3.38
N HIS A 142 4.10 -24.65 3.28
CA HIS A 142 4.34 -23.43 4.03
C HIS A 142 3.08 -22.93 4.72
N LYS A 143 3.26 -22.29 5.88
CA LYS A 143 2.24 -21.51 6.59
C LYS A 143 2.63 -20.04 6.57
N LEU A 144 1.68 -19.15 6.28
CA LEU A 144 1.91 -17.71 6.22
C LEU A 144 0.81 -16.95 6.96
N CYS A 145 1.21 -15.96 7.76
CA CYS A 145 0.33 -14.90 8.23
C CYS A 145 1.02 -13.53 8.18
N VAL A 146 0.22 -12.46 8.24
CA VAL A 146 0.68 -11.07 8.27
C VAL A 146 0.21 -10.43 9.56
N GLY A 147 1.14 -9.82 10.29
CA GLY A 147 0.86 -8.98 11.44
C GLY A 147 1.05 -7.50 11.09
N VAL A 148 0.20 -6.65 11.64
CA VAL A 148 0.20 -5.21 11.41
C VAL A 148 0.18 -4.50 12.75
N GLU A 149 1.01 -3.48 12.88
CA GLU A 149 1.06 -2.58 14.01
C GLU A 149 0.50 -1.21 13.59
N GLY A 150 -0.34 -0.66 14.44
CA GLY A 150 -0.83 0.70 14.31
C GLY A 150 -0.76 1.42 15.64
N GLU A 151 -0.98 2.72 15.55
CA GLU A 151 -1.01 3.63 16.68
C GLU A 151 -2.30 4.45 16.59
N THR A 152 -2.98 4.64 17.72
CA THR A 152 -4.17 5.48 17.82
C THR A 152 -3.92 6.63 18.77
N ILE A 153 -4.39 7.83 18.43
CA ILE A 153 -4.26 9.03 19.25
C ILE A 153 -5.55 9.33 20.00
N TYR A 154 -5.40 9.73 21.26
CA TYR A 154 -6.50 10.12 22.14
C TYR A 154 -6.05 11.24 23.09
N ARG A 155 -6.99 11.78 23.88
CA ARG A 155 -6.67 12.86 24.83
C ARG A 155 -7.31 12.62 26.20
N GLN A 156 -6.51 12.56 27.25
CA GLN A 156 -7.01 12.33 28.60
C GLN A 156 -7.40 13.63 29.29
N GLY A 157 -8.58 14.19 29.00
CA GLY A 157 -9.16 15.28 29.79
C GLY A 157 -9.46 16.57 29.02
N SER A 158 -8.83 17.66 29.43
CA SER A 158 -9.03 19.03 28.93
C SER A 158 -8.53 19.20 27.50
N VAL A 159 -9.04 20.22 26.79
CA VAL A 159 -8.63 20.56 25.43
C VAL A 159 -7.14 20.97 25.33
N MET A 160 -6.51 21.31 26.46
CA MET A 160 -5.09 21.66 26.52
C MET A 160 -4.17 20.48 26.81
N ASP A 161 -4.72 19.30 27.11
CA ASP A 161 -3.91 18.14 27.45
C ASP A 161 -3.20 17.58 26.20
N PRO A 162 -1.97 17.07 26.35
CA PRO A 162 -1.22 16.51 25.24
C PRO A 162 -1.96 15.33 24.61
N PHE A 163 -1.71 15.11 23.32
CA PHE A 163 -2.13 13.88 22.68
C PHE A 163 -1.33 12.71 23.25
N LEU A 164 -2.05 11.66 23.60
CA LEU A 164 -1.50 10.38 24.00
C LEU A 164 -1.69 9.40 22.85
N SER A 165 -0.85 8.37 22.81
CA SER A 165 -0.97 7.31 21.82
C SER A 165 -1.11 5.93 22.44
N ASN A 166 -1.76 5.04 21.71
CA ASN A 166 -1.96 3.65 22.09
C ASN A 166 -1.63 2.73 20.92
N MET A 167 -0.82 1.70 21.19
CA MET A 167 -0.49 0.69 20.19
C MET A 167 -1.64 -0.30 20.01
N VAL A 168 -1.90 -0.67 18.76
CA VAL A 168 -2.92 -1.63 18.36
C VAL A 168 -2.33 -2.58 17.33
N GLN A 169 -2.73 -3.85 17.38
CA GLN A 169 -2.17 -4.90 16.53
C GLN A 169 -3.28 -5.68 15.85
N GLY A 170 -3.16 -5.87 14.54
CA GLY A 170 -4.02 -6.75 13.75
C GLY A 170 -3.21 -7.90 13.19
N VAL A 171 -3.83 -9.08 13.06
CA VAL A 171 -3.19 -10.27 12.48
C VAL A 171 -4.16 -10.88 11.47
N SER A 172 -3.64 -11.32 10.33
CA SER A 172 -4.43 -12.03 9.32
C SER A 172 -4.75 -13.45 9.77
N GLU A 173 -5.62 -14.13 9.03
CA GLU A 173 -5.70 -15.58 9.09
C GLU A 173 -4.39 -16.23 8.63
N VAL A 174 -4.16 -17.47 9.07
CA VAL A 174 -3.04 -18.29 8.61
C VAL A 174 -3.43 -18.98 7.30
N VAL A 175 -2.65 -18.75 6.26
CA VAL A 175 -2.80 -19.39 4.95
C VAL A 175 -1.75 -20.49 4.79
N ASN A 176 -2.22 -21.67 4.39
CA ASN A 176 -1.37 -22.79 4.04
C ASN A 176 -1.24 -22.90 2.52
N PHE A 177 -0.04 -23.11 1.99
CA PHE A 177 0.19 -23.27 0.55
C PHE A 177 1.40 -24.18 0.29
N THR A 178 1.58 -24.61 -0.96
CA THR A 178 2.67 -25.51 -1.35
C THR A 178 3.46 -24.93 -2.51
N ILE A 179 4.79 -25.04 -2.46
CA ILE A 179 5.69 -24.77 -3.57
C ILE A 179 6.23 -26.11 -4.07
N THR A 180 5.93 -26.42 -5.33
CA THR A 180 6.38 -27.63 -6.02
C THR A 180 7.39 -27.28 -7.09
N LYS A 181 8.37 -28.16 -7.32
CA LYS A 181 9.24 -28.06 -8.49
C LYS A 181 8.41 -27.98 -9.77
N PRO A 182 8.73 -27.07 -10.72
CA PRO A 182 8.10 -27.13 -12.03
C PRO A 182 8.41 -28.49 -12.65
N PRO A 183 7.46 -29.10 -13.38
CA PRO A 183 7.73 -30.34 -14.09
C PRO A 183 8.96 -30.11 -14.97
N GLU A 184 9.95 -31.00 -14.85
CA GLU A 184 11.12 -30.92 -15.72
C GLU A 184 10.61 -30.89 -17.17
N PRO A 185 11.00 -29.89 -17.98
CA PRO A 185 10.59 -29.87 -19.37
C PRO A 185 11.01 -31.20 -19.96
N PHE A 186 10.03 -32.00 -20.41
CA PHE A 186 10.32 -33.23 -21.12
C PHE A 186 11.38 -32.88 -22.16
N PRO A 187 12.45 -33.68 -22.31
CA PRO A 187 13.53 -33.34 -23.20
C PRO A 187 13.04 -33.40 -24.66
N THR A 188 12.47 -32.28 -25.13
CA THR A 188 11.90 -32.12 -26.47
C THR A 188 12.96 -32.36 -27.55
N ALA A 189 14.24 -32.21 -27.19
CA ALA A 189 15.38 -32.52 -28.04
C ALA A 189 15.43 -34.01 -28.48
N PHE A 190 15.03 -34.96 -27.64
CA PHE A 190 15.03 -36.38 -28.03
C PHE A 190 13.86 -36.73 -28.96
N VAL A 191 12.71 -36.08 -28.80
CA VAL A 191 11.54 -36.30 -29.67
C VAL A 191 11.80 -35.79 -31.09
N LEU A 192 12.49 -34.65 -31.23
CA LEU A 192 12.81 -34.09 -32.55
C LEU A 192 13.90 -34.88 -33.29
N THR A 193 14.96 -35.31 -32.60
CA THR A 193 16.06 -36.06 -33.25
C THR A 193 15.61 -37.44 -33.76
N THR A 194 14.77 -38.14 -33.00
CA THR A 194 14.20 -39.43 -33.42
C THR A 194 13.19 -39.29 -34.56
N SER A 195 12.42 -38.19 -34.61
CA SER A 195 11.51 -37.91 -35.72
C SER A 195 12.24 -37.58 -37.02
N VAL A 196 13.36 -36.86 -36.98
CA VAL A 196 14.12 -36.53 -38.20
C VAL A 196 14.87 -37.75 -38.73
N ALA A 197 15.44 -38.57 -37.84
CA ALA A 197 16.13 -39.79 -38.24
C ALA A 197 15.20 -40.82 -38.91
N SER A 198 13.97 -40.99 -38.40
CA SER A 198 12.99 -41.91 -39.00
C SER A 198 12.52 -41.46 -40.38
N VAL A 199 12.29 -40.16 -40.60
CA VAL A 199 11.95 -39.62 -41.93
C VAL A 199 13.12 -39.79 -42.92
N ALA A 200 14.36 -39.54 -42.49
CA ALA A 200 15.53 -39.71 -43.34
C ALA A 200 15.76 -41.18 -43.74
N VAL A 201 15.57 -42.13 -42.82
CA VAL A 201 15.71 -43.57 -43.09
C VAL A 201 14.61 -44.06 -44.05
N ILE A 202 13.37 -43.63 -43.86
CA ILE A 202 12.26 -43.97 -44.78
C ILE A 202 12.50 -43.37 -46.16
N GLY A 203 12.94 -42.11 -46.23
CA GLY A 203 13.26 -41.42 -47.49
C GLY A 203 14.40 -42.10 -48.27
N ALA A 204 15.49 -42.45 -47.58
CA ALA A 204 16.61 -43.18 -48.18
C ALA A 204 16.21 -44.57 -48.66
N GLY A 205 15.41 -45.30 -47.88
CA GLY A 205 14.87 -46.61 -48.26
C GLY A 205 13.99 -46.56 -49.51
N LEU A 206 13.10 -45.57 -49.60
CA LEU A 206 12.25 -45.35 -50.78
C LEU A 206 13.07 -45.00 -52.03
N LEU A 207 14.08 -44.13 -51.90
CA LEU A 207 14.98 -43.77 -53.01
C LEU A 207 15.72 -44.99 -53.57
N VAL A 208 16.26 -45.85 -52.70
CA VAL A 208 16.94 -47.09 -53.11
C VAL A 208 15.96 -48.06 -53.79
N TYR A 209 14.74 -48.20 -53.25
CA TYR A 209 13.71 -49.06 -53.83
C TYR A 209 13.32 -48.63 -55.26
N PHE A 210 13.04 -47.34 -55.47
CA PHE A 210 12.68 -46.83 -56.80
C PHE A 210 13.84 -46.91 -57.80
N LYS A 211 15.09 -46.75 -57.36
CA LYS A 211 16.27 -46.93 -58.23
C LYS A 211 16.40 -48.37 -58.73
N LYS A 212 16.09 -49.37 -57.90
CA LYS A 212 16.24 -50.80 -58.25
C LYS A 212 15.15 -51.32 -59.20
N ARG A 213 13.97 -50.68 -59.24
CA ARG A 213 12.81 -51.16 -60.03
C ARG A 213 12.72 -50.59 -61.45
N LYS A 214 13.60 -49.67 -61.84
CA LYS A 214 13.62 -48.99 -63.15
C LYS A 214 14.54 -49.64 -64.20
N HIS A 215 15.18 -50.76 -63.86
CA HIS A 215 15.92 -51.65 -64.76
C HIS A 215 15.25 -53.02 -64.73
#